data_AF-A0A1F2RDL7-F1
#
_entry.id   AF-A0A1F2RDL7-F1
#
_cell.length_a   1.000
_cell.length_b   1.000
_cell.length_c   1.000
_cell.angle_alpha   90.00
_cell.angle_beta   90.00
_cell.angle_gamma   90.00
#
_symmetry.space_group_name_H-M   'P 1'
#
loop_
_entity.id
_entity.type
_entity.pdbx_description
1 polymer ?
#
loop_
_entity_poly.entity_id
_entity_poly.type
_entity_poly.pdbx_seq_one_letter_code
_entity_poly.pdbx_strand_id
1 'polypeptide(L)'
;MFIEMPSSFPKDKFQQFGLLSAEVFPAPWSDEDLNDPLQRRQHSDRSYMAVCYRYRTCTECNEEFKALLANAPDSWREWNHHPELAYKLERCLYTFFMNGLSVFESLGFCLYFIGGAIRPSDFPDMGKPRRINLQSTSRAFTAAFPQTSITKGLAELPQKAEFSTIDEIRNILAHRLSGKRSLRSYGTYPNGPYTREDVWYITDAIELVFDEGLIQRLLDGITNLLTALIAASLEFAENNKPAKAVPGAPTS
;
A
#
# COMPACT_ATOMS: atom_id res chain seq x y z
N MET A 1 14.97 -1.36 -15.39
CA MET A 1 15.86 -1.09 -14.24
C MET A 1 14.98 -0.94 -13.02
N PHE A 2 15.15 -1.78 -12.00
CA PHE A 2 14.38 -1.66 -10.76
C PHE A 2 15.06 -0.62 -9.87
N ILE A 3 14.29 0.28 -9.25
CA ILE A 3 14.85 1.17 -8.24
C ILE A 3 15.38 0.35 -7.06
N GLU A 4 16.32 0.93 -6.30
CA GLU A 4 16.76 0.36 -5.04
C GLU A 4 15.59 0.31 -4.07
N MET A 5 15.37 -0.87 -3.46
CA MET A 5 14.28 -1.14 -2.54
C MET A 5 14.84 -1.45 -1.15
N PRO A 6 14.13 -1.06 -0.08
CA PRO A 6 14.47 -1.49 1.28
C PRO A 6 14.56 -3.01 1.40
N SER A 7 15.45 -3.52 2.25
CA SER A 7 15.67 -4.95 2.45
C SER A 7 14.43 -5.70 2.96
N SER A 8 13.51 -5.01 3.64
CA SER A 8 12.24 -5.57 4.10
C SER A 8 11.23 -5.79 2.97
N PHE A 9 11.40 -5.13 1.82
CA PHE A 9 10.52 -5.33 0.67
C PHE A 9 10.77 -6.71 0.05
N PRO A 10 9.72 -7.51 -0.26
CA PRO A 10 9.87 -8.85 -0.86
C PRO A 10 10.21 -8.76 -2.36
N LYS A 11 11.35 -8.15 -2.68
CA LYS A 11 11.78 -7.74 -4.03
C LYS A 11 11.75 -8.88 -5.03
N ASP A 12 12.35 -10.02 -4.68
CA ASP A 12 12.52 -11.12 -5.64
C ASP A 12 11.18 -11.71 -6.06
N LYS A 13 10.29 -11.97 -5.09
CA LYS A 13 8.93 -12.45 -5.36
C LYS A 13 8.12 -11.42 -6.15
N PHE A 14 8.25 -10.13 -5.81
CA PHE A 14 7.53 -9.09 -6.52
C PHE A 14 8.00 -8.94 -7.97
N GLN A 15 9.31 -9.03 -8.20
CA GLN A 15 9.90 -9.04 -9.54
C GLN A 15 9.44 -10.23 -10.36
N GLN A 16 9.45 -11.42 -9.78
CA GLN A 16 8.93 -12.62 -10.43
C GLN A 16 7.44 -12.48 -10.76
N PHE A 17 6.64 -11.94 -9.84
CA PHE A 17 5.23 -11.64 -10.09
C PHE A 17 5.04 -10.70 -11.28
N GLY A 18 5.81 -9.60 -11.35
CA GLY A 18 5.75 -8.65 -12.46
C GLY A 18 6.14 -9.27 -13.81
N LEU A 19 7.19 -10.10 -13.82
CA LEU A 19 7.63 -10.81 -15.03
C LEU A 19 6.53 -11.74 -15.56
N LEU A 20 5.95 -12.57 -14.69
CA LEU A 20 4.93 -13.54 -15.09
C LEU A 20 3.62 -12.86 -15.49
N SER A 21 3.22 -11.81 -14.76
CA SER A 21 2.02 -11.06 -15.08
C SER A 21 2.14 -10.28 -16.38
N ALA A 22 3.35 -9.92 -16.81
CA ALA A 22 3.55 -9.29 -18.11
C ALA A 22 3.23 -10.25 -19.28
N GLU A 23 3.25 -11.58 -19.07
CA GLU A 23 2.97 -12.58 -20.10
C GLU A 23 1.48 -12.67 -20.46
N VAL A 24 0.57 -12.18 -19.60
CA VAL A 24 -0.88 -12.19 -19.91
C VAL A 24 -1.30 -11.05 -20.84
N PHE A 25 -0.40 -10.10 -21.11
CA PHE A 25 -0.63 -9.00 -22.03
C PHE A 25 0.03 -9.27 -23.38
N PRO A 26 -0.44 -8.62 -24.47
CA PRO A 26 0.27 -8.63 -25.74
C PRO A 26 1.75 -8.23 -25.58
N ALA A 27 2.56 -8.68 -26.55
CA ALA A 27 3.98 -8.38 -26.58
C ALA A 27 4.18 -6.85 -26.57
N PRO A 28 5.12 -6.34 -25.75
CA PRO A 28 5.41 -4.91 -25.74
C PRO A 28 5.71 -4.39 -27.14
N TRP A 29 5.14 -3.23 -27.50
CA TRP A 29 5.32 -2.59 -28.81
C TRP A 29 4.73 -3.35 -30.00
N SER A 30 3.95 -4.40 -29.78
CA SER A 30 3.12 -5.00 -30.84
C SER A 30 2.01 -4.05 -31.27
N ASP A 31 1.44 -4.26 -32.46
CA ASP A 31 0.31 -3.46 -32.94
C ASP A 31 -0.88 -3.52 -31.96
N GLU A 32 -1.11 -4.66 -31.31
CA GLU A 32 -2.17 -4.82 -30.31
C GLU A 32 -1.91 -3.98 -29.05
N ASP A 33 -0.65 -3.90 -28.59
CA ASP A 33 -0.26 -3.08 -27.43
C ASP A 33 -0.28 -1.58 -27.75
N LEU A 34 0.28 -1.19 -28.90
CA LEU A 34 0.35 0.20 -29.33
C LEU A 34 -1.01 0.83 -29.59
N ASN A 35 -1.97 0.03 -30.07
CA ASN A 35 -3.31 0.47 -30.39
C ASN A 35 -4.36 0.03 -29.36
N ASP A 36 -3.96 -0.42 -28.16
CA ASP A 36 -4.92 -0.76 -27.09
C ASP A 36 -5.62 0.51 -26.58
N PRO A 37 -6.91 0.75 -26.91
CA PRO A 37 -7.60 1.96 -26.49
C PRO A 37 -7.79 2.01 -24.96
N LEU A 38 -7.69 0.86 -24.29
CA LEU A 38 -7.81 0.74 -22.84
C LEU A 38 -6.46 0.84 -22.12
N GLN A 39 -5.34 0.85 -22.85
CA GLN A 39 -3.98 0.95 -22.32
C GLN A 39 -3.71 -0.07 -21.18
N ARG A 40 -4.21 -1.31 -21.30
CA ARG A 40 -4.26 -2.28 -20.19
C ARG A 40 -2.89 -2.60 -19.62
N ARG A 41 -1.92 -2.90 -20.50
CA ARG A 41 -0.52 -3.16 -20.13
C ARG A 41 0.09 -1.94 -19.44
N GLN A 42 -0.07 -0.75 -20.00
CA GLN A 42 0.51 0.47 -19.42
C GLN A 42 -0.05 0.78 -18.03
N HIS A 43 -1.36 0.57 -17.81
CA HIS A 43 -1.98 0.74 -16.50
C HIS A 43 -1.45 -0.28 -15.49
N SER A 44 -1.29 -1.54 -15.89
CA SER A 44 -0.66 -2.58 -15.07
C SER A 44 0.79 -2.21 -14.71
N ASP A 45 1.62 -1.87 -15.68
CA ASP A 45 3.05 -1.58 -15.48
C ASP A 45 3.27 -0.35 -14.58
N ARG A 46 2.49 0.73 -14.79
CA ARG A 46 2.58 1.94 -13.98
C ARG A 46 2.14 1.70 -12.54
N SER A 47 1.07 0.92 -12.33
CA SER A 47 0.58 0.62 -10.98
C SER A 47 1.48 -0.35 -10.22
N TYR A 48 2.09 -1.31 -10.92
CA TYR A 48 3.16 -2.16 -10.42
C TYR A 48 4.36 -1.34 -9.92
N MET A 49 4.82 -0.36 -10.70
CA MET A 49 5.88 0.57 -10.26
C MET A 49 5.47 1.45 -9.08
N ALA A 50 4.21 1.89 -9.05
CA ALA A 50 3.71 2.69 -7.94
C ALA A 50 3.72 1.94 -6.60
N VAL A 51 3.57 0.60 -6.57
CA VAL A 51 3.79 -0.20 -5.35
C VAL A 51 5.18 0.06 -4.77
N CYS A 52 6.22 -0.04 -5.62
CA CYS A 52 7.61 0.17 -5.20
C CYS A 52 7.85 1.59 -4.69
N TYR A 53 7.40 2.60 -5.43
CA TYR A 53 7.58 3.99 -5.04
C TYR A 53 6.91 4.29 -3.70
N ARG A 54 5.65 3.88 -3.54
CA ARG A 54 4.88 4.16 -2.31
C ARG A 54 5.47 3.45 -1.10
N TYR A 55 5.88 2.19 -1.25
CA TYR A 55 6.51 1.44 -0.15
C TYR A 55 7.85 2.05 0.25
N ARG A 56 8.69 2.40 -0.73
CA ARG A 56 9.97 3.07 -0.47
C ARG A 56 9.76 4.40 0.25
N THR A 57 8.79 5.21 -0.20
CA THR A 57 8.43 6.46 0.48
C THR A 57 8.00 6.23 1.93
N CYS A 58 7.28 5.16 2.25
CA CYS A 58 6.93 4.83 3.63
C CYS A 58 8.19 4.56 4.48
N THR A 59 9.17 3.86 3.91
CA THR A 59 10.45 3.59 4.59
C THR A 59 11.27 4.87 4.78
N GLU A 60 11.33 5.74 3.78
CA GLU A 60 12.01 7.04 3.89
C GLU A 60 11.34 7.94 4.93
N CYS A 61 10.01 7.91 5.03
CA CYS A 61 9.27 8.63 6.08
C CYS A 61 9.60 8.12 7.48
N ASN A 62 9.84 6.82 7.66
CA ASN A 62 10.27 6.25 8.93
C ASN A 62 11.60 6.83 9.41
N GLU A 63 12.58 6.88 8.52
CA GLU A 63 13.90 7.44 8.83
C GLU A 63 13.83 8.96 9.06
N GLU A 64 13.03 9.66 8.25
CA GLU A 64 12.79 11.10 8.45
C GLU A 64 12.15 11.37 9.82
N PHE A 65 11.14 10.58 10.21
CA PHE A 65 10.44 10.75 11.47
C PHE A 65 11.34 10.52 12.68
N LYS A 66 12.14 9.46 12.66
CA LYS A 66 13.17 9.21 13.69
C LYS A 66 14.15 10.37 13.78
N ALA A 67 14.63 10.88 12.64
CA ALA A 67 15.54 12.01 12.60
C ALA A 67 14.90 13.31 13.13
N LEU A 68 13.63 13.57 12.84
CA LEU A 68 12.90 14.73 13.38
C LEU A 68 12.78 14.66 14.90
N LEU A 69 12.53 13.48 15.46
CA LEU A 69 12.41 13.30 16.91
C LEU A 69 13.77 13.33 17.62
N ALA A 70 14.82 12.74 17.03
CA ALA A 70 16.17 12.74 17.60
C ALA A 70 16.78 14.15 17.68
N ASN A 71 16.42 15.04 16.76
CA ASN A 71 16.90 16.43 16.72
C ASN A 71 15.95 17.42 17.39
N ALA A 72 14.88 16.93 18.02
CA ALA A 72 13.89 17.80 18.63
C ALA A 72 14.40 18.35 19.98
N PRO A 73 14.30 19.67 20.25
CA PRO A 73 14.73 20.25 21.52
C PRO A 73 13.83 19.77 22.65
N ASP A 74 14.30 19.58 23.88
CA ASP A 74 13.49 19.00 25.00
C ASP A 74 12.10 19.65 25.18
N SER A 75 11.97 20.95 24.90
CA SER A 75 10.71 21.71 24.95
C SER A 75 9.76 21.47 23.76
N TRP A 76 10.11 20.63 22.79
CA TRP A 76 9.29 20.36 21.60
C TRP A 76 7.93 19.76 21.92
N ARG A 77 7.83 19.10 23.07
CA ARG A 77 6.59 18.53 23.61
C ARG A 77 5.74 19.54 24.38
N GLU A 78 6.20 20.78 24.52
CA GLU A 78 5.41 21.90 25.04
C GLU A 78 4.53 22.46 23.92
N TRP A 79 3.25 22.66 24.23
CA TRP A 79 2.26 23.08 23.25
C TRP A 79 2.68 24.38 22.55
N ASN A 80 2.64 24.38 21.21
CA ASN A 80 2.89 25.55 20.34
C ASN A 80 4.30 26.16 20.38
N HIS A 81 5.28 25.56 21.07
CA HIS A 81 6.63 26.15 21.18
C HIS A 81 7.48 25.97 19.91
N HIS A 82 7.18 24.98 19.07
CA HIS A 82 7.97 24.64 17.88
C HIS A 82 7.11 24.39 16.63
N PRO A 83 6.54 25.44 16.02
CA PRO A 83 5.58 25.31 14.91
C PRO A 83 6.18 24.64 13.67
N GLU A 84 7.47 24.87 13.37
CA GLU A 84 8.11 24.24 12.21
C GLU A 84 8.37 22.75 12.38
N LEU A 85 8.77 22.33 13.58
CA LEU A 85 8.90 20.90 13.87
C LEU A 85 7.54 20.21 13.80
N ALA A 86 6.49 20.85 14.32
CA ALA A 86 5.13 20.34 14.21
C ALA A 86 4.70 20.19 12.73
N TYR A 87 4.94 21.21 11.89
CA TYR A 87 4.67 21.14 10.46
C TYR A 87 5.41 19.98 9.78
N LYS A 88 6.71 19.81 10.06
CA LYS A 88 7.51 18.71 9.49
C LYS A 88 7.00 17.34 9.90
N LEU A 89 6.64 17.16 11.18
CA LEU A 89 6.06 15.91 11.69
C LEU A 89 4.71 15.62 11.02
N GLU A 90 3.82 16.60 10.93
CA GLU A 90 2.51 16.45 10.27
C GLU A 90 2.67 16.09 8.78
N ARG A 91 3.58 16.76 8.08
CA ARG A 91 3.90 16.44 6.67
C ARG A 91 4.43 15.01 6.54
N CYS A 92 5.33 14.60 7.43
CA CYS A 92 5.92 13.26 7.43
C CYS A 92 4.85 12.19 7.65
N LEU A 93 3.98 12.35 8.66
CA LEU A 93 2.87 11.43 8.95
C LEU A 93 1.87 11.39 7.80
N TYR A 94 1.43 12.54 7.29
CA TYR A 94 0.55 12.62 6.12
C TYR A 94 1.13 11.83 4.94
N THR A 95 2.41 12.06 4.64
CA THR A 95 3.09 11.37 3.54
C THR A 95 3.14 9.86 3.79
N PHE A 96 3.47 9.42 5.01
CA PHE A 96 3.48 8.01 5.38
C PHE A 96 2.10 7.36 5.21
N PHE A 97 1.05 7.88 5.83
CA PHE A 97 -0.28 7.25 5.81
C PHE A 97 -0.92 7.25 4.42
N MET A 98 -0.77 8.33 3.66
CA MET A 98 -1.24 8.38 2.28
C MET A 98 -0.55 7.30 1.42
N ASN A 99 0.77 7.16 1.53
CA ASN A 99 1.50 6.15 0.77
C ASN A 99 1.24 4.73 1.30
N GLY A 100 1.11 4.55 2.61
CA GLY A 100 0.90 3.26 3.25
C GLY A 100 -0.38 2.58 2.77
N LEU A 101 -1.49 3.32 2.68
CA LEU A 101 -2.72 2.80 2.07
C LEU A 101 -2.56 2.62 0.56
N SER A 102 -1.96 3.62 -0.10
CA SER A 102 -1.81 3.64 -1.55
C SER A 102 -0.98 2.45 -2.07
N VAL A 103 -0.08 1.86 -1.28
CA VAL A 103 0.64 0.63 -1.64
C VAL A 103 -0.35 -0.48 -2.02
N PHE A 104 -1.38 -0.70 -1.20
CA PHE A 104 -2.39 -1.72 -1.43
C PHE A 104 -3.30 -1.34 -2.60
N GLU A 105 -3.72 -0.08 -2.69
CA GLU A 105 -4.55 0.39 -3.83
C GLU A 105 -3.83 0.23 -5.16
N SER A 106 -2.51 0.49 -5.20
CA SER A 106 -1.68 0.24 -6.38
C SER A 106 -1.66 -1.23 -6.78
N LEU A 107 -1.45 -2.12 -5.80
CA LEU A 107 -1.42 -3.55 -6.07
C LEU A 107 -2.78 -4.05 -6.55
N GLY A 108 -3.87 -3.64 -5.90
CA GLY A 108 -5.23 -3.97 -6.31
C GLY A 108 -5.59 -3.45 -7.70
N PHE A 109 -5.12 -2.26 -8.07
CA PHE A 109 -5.29 -1.71 -9.41
C PHE A 109 -4.51 -2.50 -10.46
N CYS A 110 -3.25 -2.85 -10.16
CA CYS A 110 -2.43 -3.73 -11.00
C CYS A 110 -3.13 -5.07 -11.24
N LEU A 111 -3.57 -5.72 -10.16
CA LEU A 111 -4.30 -6.98 -10.21
C LEU A 111 -5.59 -6.89 -11.03
N TYR A 112 -6.33 -5.77 -10.96
CA TYR A 112 -7.54 -5.58 -11.76
C TYR A 112 -7.26 -5.71 -13.26
N PHE A 113 -6.19 -5.07 -13.75
CA PHE A 113 -5.82 -5.15 -15.16
C PHE A 113 -5.26 -6.52 -15.54
N ILE A 114 -4.52 -7.19 -14.65
CA ILE A 114 -4.04 -8.56 -14.90
C ILE A 114 -5.24 -9.52 -14.99
N GLY A 115 -6.16 -9.48 -14.02
CA GLY A 115 -7.38 -10.29 -14.04
C GLY A 115 -8.24 -10.01 -15.27
N GLY A 116 -8.38 -8.75 -15.65
CA GLY A 116 -9.11 -8.33 -16.84
C GLY A 116 -8.42 -8.70 -18.16
N ALA A 117 -7.09 -8.85 -18.19
CA ALA A 117 -6.39 -9.42 -19.35
C ALA A 117 -6.75 -10.90 -19.54
N ILE A 118 -6.88 -11.65 -18.43
CA ILE A 118 -7.18 -13.08 -18.44
C ILE A 118 -8.68 -13.33 -18.70
N ARG A 119 -9.57 -12.55 -18.07
CA ARG A 119 -11.04 -12.66 -18.20
C ARG A 119 -11.72 -11.30 -18.40
N PRO A 120 -11.66 -10.71 -19.60
CA PRO A 120 -12.16 -9.36 -19.84
C PRO A 120 -13.62 -9.11 -19.45
N SER A 121 -14.50 -10.11 -19.62
CA SER A 121 -15.93 -10.00 -19.31
C SER A 121 -16.23 -9.77 -17.83
N ASP A 122 -15.34 -10.23 -16.95
CA ASP A 122 -15.55 -10.20 -15.49
C ASP A 122 -14.99 -8.92 -14.85
N PHE A 123 -14.30 -8.08 -15.63
CA PHE A 123 -13.62 -6.85 -15.19
C PHE A 123 -14.14 -5.62 -15.97
N PRO A 124 -15.38 -5.18 -15.71
CA PRO A 124 -16.09 -4.21 -16.56
C PRO A 124 -15.54 -2.77 -16.52
N ASP A 125 -14.76 -2.42 -15.50
CA ASP A 125 -14.26 -1.05 -15.31
C ASP A 125 -12.90 -0.79 -15.96
N MET A 126 -12.36 -1.71 -16.77
CA MET A 126 -11.11 -1.49 -17.51
C MET A 126 -11.16 -0.23 -18.39
N GLY A 127 -12.31 0.10 -18.97
CA GLY A 127 -12.52 1.34 -19.73
C GLY A 127 -12.82 2.57 -18.88
N LYS A 128 -12.89 2.43 -17.55
CA LYS A 128 -13.15 3.51 -16.59
C LYS A 128 -12.19 3.41 -15.41
N PRO A 129 -10.86 3.57 -15.61
CA PRO A 129 -9.87 3.23 -14.59
C PRO A 129 -10.07 3.96 -13.26
N ARG A 130 -10.62 5.19 -13.28
CA ARG A 130 -10.93 5.97 -12.06
C ARG A 130 -11.97 5.31 -11.13
N ARG A 131 -12.71 4.30 -11.61
CA ARG A 131 -13.67 3.54 -10.80
C ARG A 131 -13.04 2.33 -10.11
N ILE A 132 -11.82 1.95 -10.51
CA ILE A 132 -11.11 0.80 -9.95
C ILE A 132 -10.51 1.21 -8.60
N ASN A 133 -10.92 0.52 -7.55
CA ASN A 133 -10.38 0.62 -6.20
C ASN A 133 -10.28 -0.79 -5.57
N LEU A 134 -9.74 -0.90 -4.36
CA LEU A 134 -9.57 -2.19 -3.68
C LEU A 134 -10.88 -2.99 -3.55
N GLN A 135 -12.01 -2.31 -3.28
CA GLN A 135 -13.30 -2.96 -3.15
C GLN A 135 -13.79 -3.51 -4.50
N SER A 136 -13.70 -2.73 -5.58
CA SER A 136 -14.09 -3.21 -6.91
C SER A 136 -13.17 -4.32 -7.41
N THR A 137 -11.86 -4.26 -7.11
CA THR A 137 -10.92 -5.35 -7.40
C THR A 137 -11.28 -6.61 -6.64
N SER A 138 -11.49 -6.52 -5.32
CA SER A 138 -11.90 -7.68 -4.51
C SER A 138 -13.17 -8.33 -5.04
N ARG A 139 -14.18 -7.54 -5.42
CA ARG A 139 -15.43 -8.04 -6.02
C ARG A 139 -15.20 -8.73 -7.36
N ALA A 140 -14.42 -8.13 -8.27
CA ALA A 140 -14.14 -8.72 -9.57
C ALA A 140 -13.36 -10.05 -9.43
N PHE A 141 -12.36 -10.10 -8.55
CA PHE A 141 -11.63 -11.33 -8.23
C PHE A 141 -12.51 -12.40 -7.58
N THR A 142 -13.42 -12.01 -6.69
CA THR A 142 -14.39 -12.95 -6.09
C THR A 142 -15.28 -13.60 -7.14
N ALA A 143 -15.74 -12.83 -8.13
CA ALA A 143 -16.56 -13.35 -9.21
C ALA A 143 -15.76 -14.23 -10.19
N ALA A 144 -14.59 -13.75 -10.63
CA ALA A 144 -13.81 -14.41 -11.67
C ALA A 144 -12.94 -15.56 -11.14
N PHE A 145 -12.35 -15.43 -9.97
CA PHE A 145 -11.30 -16.32 -9.46
C PHE A 145 -11.54 -16.78 -8.00
N PRO A 146 -12.74 -17.27 -7.64
CA PRO A 146 -13.17 -17.46 -6.25
C PRO A 146 -12.28 -18.38 -5.39
N GLN A 147 -11.54 -19.30 -6.02
CA GLN A 147 -10.72 -20.31 -5.32
C GLN A 147 -9.24 -19.93 -5.21
N THR A 148 -8.86 -18.72 -5.62
CA THR A 148 -7.46 -18.28 -5.61
C THR A 148 -7.08 -17.64 -4.28
N SER A 149 -5.84 -17.87 -3.83
CA SER A 149 -5.30 -17.28 -2.59
C SER A 149 -5.40 -15.75 -2.59
N ILE A 150 -5.20 -15.11 -3.75
CA ILE A 150 -5.27 -13.64 -3.86
C ILE A 150 -6.69 -13.11 -3.64
N THR A 151 -7.72 -13.85 -4.08
CA THR A 151 -9.12 -13.48 -3.87
C THR A 151 -9.46 -13.46 -2.39
N LYS A 152 -9.04 -14.50 -1.65
CA LYS A 152 -9.15 -14.54 -0.20
C LYS A 152 -8.38 -13.39 0.46
N GLY A 153 -7.14 -13.15 0.05
CA GLY A 153 -6.31 -12.07 0.58
C GLY A 153 -6.94 -10.68 0.40
N LEU A 154 -7.50 -10.39 -0.78
CA LEU A 154 -8.20 -9.13 -1.05
C LEU A 154 -9.49 -8.97 -0.23
N ALA A 155 -10.24 -10.05 0.01
CA ALA A 155 -11.47 -10.03 0.80
C ALA A 155 -11.21 -9.88 2.31
N GLU A 156 -10.11 -10.46 2.81
CA GLU A 156 -9.72 -10.39 4.22
C GLU A 156 -8.95 -9.12 4.59
N LEU A 157 -8.34 -8.43 3.62
CA LEU A 157 -7.49 -7.25 3.88
C LEU A 157 -8.19 -6.18 4.73
N PRO A 158 -9.45 -5.77 4.46
CA PRO A 158 -10.14 -4.77 5.30
C PRO A 158 -10.44 -5.22 6.73
N GLN A 159 -10.31 -6.51 7.03
CA GLN A 159 -10.55 -7.10 8.34
C GLN A 159 -9.26 -7.17 9.19
N LYS A 160 -8.10 -6.85 8.61
CA LYS A 160 -6.81 -6.85 9.31
C LYS A 160 -6.66 -5.54 10.07
N ALA A 161 -6.40 -5.62 11.36
CA ALA A 161 -6.30 -4.45 12.24
C ALA A 161 -5.27 -3.43 11.75
N GLU A 162 -4.14 -3.91 11.20
CA GLU A 162 -3.08 -3.07 10.65
C GLU A 162 -3.57 -2.27 9.44
N PHE A 163 -4.35 -2.88 8.55
CA PHE A 163 -4.94 -2.20 7.40
C PHE A 163 -5.98 -1.18 7.83
N SER A 164 -6.91 -1.56 8.71
CA SER A 164 -7.96 -0.68 9.22
C SER A 164 -7.37 0.56 9.90
N THR A 165 -6.31 0.38 10.70
CA THR A 165 -5.60 1.48 11.36
C THR A 165 -5.06 2.48 10.34
N ILE A 166 -4.41 2.00 9.27
CA ILE A 166 -3.83 2.87 8.24
C ILE A 166 -4.93 3.61 7.47
N ASP A 167 -6.01 2.93 7.07
CA ASP A 167 -7.10 3.55 6.32
C ASP A 167 -7.82 4.62 7.14
N GLU A 168 -8.14 4.33 8.40
CA GLU A 168 -8.78 5.25 9.33
C GLU A 168 -7.96 6.53 9.52
N ILE A 169 -6.68 6.38 9.87
CA ILE A 169 -5.80 7.54 10.09
C ILE A 169 -5.58 8.32 8.80
N ARG A 170 -5.41 7.62 7.66
CA ARG A 170 -5.31 8.27 6.35
C ARG A 170 -6.53 9.14 6.10
N ASN A 171 -7.74 8.64 6.34
CA ASN A 171 -8.97 9.42 6.14
C ASN A 171 -9.02 10.66 7.04
N ILE A 172 -8.60 10.53 8.30
CA ILE A 172 -8.57 11.64 9.24
C ILE A 172 -7.54 12.70 8.80
N LEU A 173 -6.34 12.28 8.39
CA LEU A 173 -5.30 13.19 7.89
C LEU A 173 -5.69 13.85 6.57
N ALA A 174 -6.23 13.08 5.62
CA ALA A 174 -6.64 13.55 4.29
C ALA A 174 -7.73 14.62 4.36
N HIS A 175 -8.72 14.41 5.23
CA HIS A 175 -9.84 15.33 5.39
C HIS A 175 -9.66 16.32 6.54
N ARG A 176 -8.53 16.22 7.28
CA ARG A 176 -8.26 16.98 8.49
C ARG A 176 -9.44 16.97 9.46
N LEU A 177 -9.99 15.76 9.69
CA LEU A 177 -11.16 15.57 10.56
C LEU A 177 -10.83 15.87 12.03
N SER A 178 -9.55 15.85 12.39
CA SER A 178 -9.05 16.37 13.66
C SER A 178 -8.33 17.71 13.48
N GLY A 179 -8.38 18.55 14.51
CA GLY A 179 -7.57 19.76 14.61
C GLY A 179 -6.06 19.47 14.70
N LYS A 180 -5.27 20.42 15.22
CA LYS A 180 -3.84 20.15 15.51
C LYS A 180 -3.72 18.95 16.46
N ARG A 181 -2.67 18.13 16.27
CA ARG A 181 -2.27 17.05 17.19
C ARG A 181 -2.40 17.51 18.64
N SER A 182 -3.27 16.85 19.40
CA SER A 182 -3.43 17.08 20.84
C SER A 182 -2.62 16.05 21.60
N LEU A 183 -1.55 16.49 22.25
CA LEU A 183 -0.81 15.68 23.21
C LEU A 183 -1.59 15.70 24.53
N ARG A 184 -2.17 14.56 24.92
CA ARG A 184 -2.70 14.40 26.29
C ARG A 184 -1.61 13.80 27.16
N SER A 185 -1.38 14.41 28.32
CA SER A 185 -0.54 13.84 29.37
C SER A 185 -1.46 13.33 30.48
N TYR A 186 -1.34 12.05 30.83
CA TYR A 186 -1.92 11.49 32.05
C TYR A 186 -0.82 11.37 33.11
N GLY A 187 -1.18 11.60 34.38
CA GLY A 187 -0.27 11.43 35.51
C GLY A 187 -1.05 11.26 36.81
N THR A 188 -0.54 10.43 37.71
CA THR A 188 -1.09 10.21 39.07
C THR A 188 -0.08 10.66 40.14
N TYR A 189 -0.57 11.35 41.18
CA TYR A 189 0.17 11.74 42.40
C TYR A 189 -0.40 11.00 43.63
N PRO A 190 0.36 10.74 44.73
CA PRO A 190 1.46 11.60 45.24
C PRO A 190 2.89 11.02 45.37
N ASN A 191 3.17 9.72 45.29
CA ASN A 191 4.47 9.15 45.74
C ASN A 191 5.21 8.26 44.71
N GLY A 192 5.09 8.51 43.40
CA GLY A 192 5.78 7.70 42.38
C GLY A 192 6.38 8.54 41.24
N PRO A 193 7.38 8.02 40.50
CA PRO A 193 7.97 8.73 39.37
C PRO A 193 6.94 8.98 38.26
N TYR A 194 7.00 10.18 37.70
CA TYR A 194 6.12 10.67 36.63
C TYR A 194 6.21 9.77 35.39
N THR A 195 5.10 9.17 34.97
CA THR A 195 5.00 8.47 33.68
C THR A 195 4.21 9.36 32.73
N ARG A 196 4.91 9.96 31.76
CA ARG A 196 4.30 10.76 30.69
C ARG A 196 4.06 9.86 29.49
N GLU A 197 2.83 9.51 29.23
CA GLU A 197 2.45 8.88 27.96
C GLU A 197 1.91 9.97 27.02
N ASP A 198 2.58 10.14 25.89
CA ASP A 198 2.16 11.07 24.83
C ASP A 198 1.27 10.29 23.84
N VAL A 199 -0.05 10.41 24.02
CA VAL A 199 -1.01 9.76 23.10
C VAL A 199 -1.30 10.71 21.94
N TRP A 200 -1.20 10.21 20.71
CA TRP A 200 -1.71 10.92 19.55
C TRP A 200 -3.24 10.88 19.61
N TYR A 201 -3.85 11.89 20.22
CA TYR A 201 -5.30 11.96 20.25
C TYR A 201 -5.80 12.53 18.92
N ILE A 202 -6.24 11.61 18.06
CA ILE A 202 -7.12 11.92 16.95
C ILE A 202 -8.53 11.67 17.47
N THR A 203 -9.39 12.70 17.47
CA THR A 203 -10.79 12.56 17.89
C THR A 203 -11.46 11.43 17.12
N ASP A 204 -12.09 10.49 17.84
CA ASP A 204 -12.80 9.33 17.31
C ASP A 204 -11.91 8.25 16.63
N ALA A 205 -10.59 8.26 16.86
CA ALA A 205 -9.69 7.24 16.32
C ALA A 205 -9.05 6.32 17.38
N ILE A 206 -8.38 5.27 16.90
CA ILE A 206 -7.51 4.37 17.67
C ILE A 206 -6.40 5.18 18.37
N GLU A 207 -6.20 4.94 19.67
CA GLU A 207 -5.08 5.52 20.41
C GLU A 207 -3.75 4.93 19.90
N LEU A 208 -2.88 5.81 19.40
CA LEU A 208 -1.53 5.45 19.00
C LEU A 208 -0.50 6.05 19.93
N VAL A 209 0.45 5.22 20.35
CA VAL A 209 1.64 5.66 21.10
C VAL A 209 2.52 6.47 20.17
N PHE A 210 2.67 7.76 20.47
CA PHE A 210 3.49 8.69 19.70
C PHE A 210 4.93 8.67 20.21
N ASP A 211 5.72 7.73 19.70
CA ASP A 211 7.14 7.58 20.00
C ASP A 211 7.96 7.39 18.72
N GLU A 212 9.28 7.28 18.84
CA GLU A 212 10.19 7.04 17.70
C GLU A 212 9.88 5.74 16.91
N GLY A 213 9.19 4.79 17.54
CA GLY A 213 8.80 3.51 16.94
C GLY A 213 7.45 3.54 16.23
N LEU A 214 6.69 4.65 16.27
CA LEU A 214 5.35 4.74 15.71
C LEU A 214 5.30 4.31 14.24
N ILE A 215 6.10 4.96 13.39
CA ILE A 215 6.09 4.66 11.96
C ILE A 215 6.64 3.26 11.70
N GLN A 216 7.66 2.82 12.44
CA GLN A 216 8.24 1.48 12.27
C GLN A 216 7.20 0.39 12.52
N ARG A 217 6.44 0.46 13.62
CA ARG A 217 5.39 -0.52 13.94
C ARG A 217 4.35 -0.63 12.82
N LEU A 218 3.92 0.51 12.28
CA LEU A 218 2.96 0.56 11.19
C LEU A 218 3.57 0.06 9.87
N LEU A 219 4.83 0.40 9.59
CA LEU A 219 5.57 -0.08 8.42
C LEU A 219 5.75 -1.61 8.46
N ASP A 220 6.02 -2.18 9.63
CA ASP A 220 6.11 -3.64 9.81
C ASP A 220 4.76 -4.31 9.50
N GLY A 221 3.65 -3.71 9.94
CA GLY A 221 2.29 -4.13 9.57
C GLY A 221 2.05 -4.08 8.05
N ILE A 222 2.41 -2.98 7.39
CA ILE A 222 2.33 -2.85 5.92
C ILE A 222 3.16 -3.94 5.24
N THR A 223 4.39 -4.15 5.71
CA THR A 223 5.33 -5.13 5.16
C THR A 223 4.76 -6.54 5.23
N ASN A 224 4.19 -6.93 6.37
CA ASN A 224 3.60 -8.24 6.56
C ASN A 224 2.40 -8.47 5.62
N LEU A 225 1.46 -7.52 5.58
CA LEU A 225 0.28 -7.60 4.72
C LEU A 225 0.66 -7.63 3.24
N LEU A 226 1.57 -6.73 2.82
CA LEU A 226 2.02 -6.65 1.44
C LEU A 226 2.76 -7.92 1.01
N THR A 227 3.60 -8.48 1.88
CA THR A 227 4.33 -9.73 1.60
C THR A 227 3.38 -10.90 1.35
N ALA A 228 2.33 -11.02 2.16
CA ALA A 228 1.32 -12.05 1.96
C ALA A 228 0.57 -11.86 0.63
N LEU A 229 0.17 -10.63 0.30
CA LEU A 229 -0.51 -10.32 -0.96
C LEU A 229 0.40 -10.53 -2.19
N ILE A 230 1.68 -10.19 -2.10
CA ILE A 230 2.65 -10.43 -3.19
C ILE A 230 2.86 -11.92 -3.41
N ALA A 231 2.95 -12.72 -2.35
CA ALA A 231 3.05 -14.17 -2.48
C ALA A 231 1.80 -14.76 -3.16
N ALA A 232 0.60 -14.33 -2.75
CA ALA A 232 -0.65 -14.77 -3.37
C ALA A 232 -0.81 -14.28 -4.82
N SER A 233 -0.31 -13.07 -5.13
CA SER A 233 -0.29 -12.51 -6.49
C SER A 233 0.66 -13.29 -7.40
N LEU A 234 1.83 -13.69 -6.89
CA LEU A 234 2.78 -14.53 -7.61
C LEU A 234 2.18 -15.90 -7.93
N GLU A 235 1.58 -16.57 -6.94
CA GLU A 235 0.88 -17.84 -7.13
C GLU A 235 -0.22 -17.72 -8.21
N PHE A 236 -1.00 -16.64 -8.17
CA PHE A 236 -2.01 -16.35 -9.17
C PHE A 236 -1.42 -16.21 -10.58
N ALA A 237 -0.33 -15.45 -10.72
CA ALA A 237 0.36 -15.30 -12.01
C ALA A 237 0.95 -16.63 -12.51
N GLU A 238 1.47 -17.47 -11.61
CA GLU A 238 2.01 -18.78 -11.95
C GLU A 238 0.95 -19.73 -12.52
N ASN A 239 -0.24 -19.71 -11.94
CA ASN A 239 -1.37 -20.54 -12.36
C ASN A 239 -2.09 -20.05 -13.63
N ASN A 240 -1.81 -18.82 -14.09
CA ASN A 240 -2.47 -18.23 -15.26
C ASN A 240 -1.49 -17.90 -16.39
N LYS A 241 -0.34 -18.58 -16.45
CA LYS A 241 0.60 -18.44 -17.57
C LYS A 241 -0.07 -18.88 -18.88
N PRO A 242 0.11 -18.13 -19.97
CA PRO A 242 -0.29 -18.60 -21.29
C PRO A 242 0.39 -19.94 -21.58
N ALA A 243 -0.35 -20.90 -22.16
CA ALA A 243 0.27 -22.13 -22.64
C ALA A 243 1.33 -21.78 -23.68
N LYS A 244 2.58 -22.23 -23.47
CA LYS A 244 3.63 -22.07 -24.48
C LYS A 244 3.16 -22.77 -25.75
N ALA A 245 3.01 -22.03 -26.85
CA ALA A 245 2.75 -22.62 -28.15
C ALA A 245 3.83 -23.67 -28.44
N VAL A 246 3.42 -24.91 -28.66
CA VAL A 246 4.33 -25.98 -29.07
C VAL A 246 4.83 -25.62 -30.47
N PRO A 247 6.14 -25.42 -30.68
CA PRO A 247 6.66 -25.17 -32.02
C PRO A 247 6.46 -26.45 -32.85
N GLY A 248 5.57 -26.40 -33.85
CA GLY A 248 5.50 -27.44 -34.88
C GLY A 248 4.21 -28.25 -35.01
N ALA A 249 3.06 -27.79 -34.51
CA ALA A 249 1.79 -28.37 -34.95
C ALA A 249 1.49 -27.91 -36.41
N PRO A 250 1.42 -28.81 -37.40
CA PRO A 250 1.08 -28.43 -38.77
C PRO A 250 -0.38 -27.98 -38.80
N THR A 251 -0.63 -26.84 -39.45
CA THR A 251 -1.97 -26.42 -39.85
C THR A 251 -2.50 -27.42 -40.88
N SER A 252 -3.50 -28.19 -40.47
CA SER A 252 -4.37 -28.95 -41.38
C SER A 252 -5.44 -28.05 -41.98
#